data_AF-A0A519CN68-F1
#
_entry.id   AF-A0A519CN68-F1
#
_cell.length_a   1.000
_cell.length_b   1.000
_cell.length_c   1.000
_cell.angle_alpha   90.00
_cell.angle_beta   90.00
_cell.angle_gamma   90.00
#
_symmetry.space_group_name_H-M   'P 1'
#
loop_
_entity.id
_entity.type
_entity.pdbx_description
1 polymer ?
#
loop_
_entity_poly.entity_id
_entity_poly.type
_entity_poly.pdbx_seq_one_letter_code
_entity_poly.pdbx_strand_id
1 'polypeptide(L)'
;MQKEIISEIEDKIKSGYKKIILCAPTGVGKSLIGATVSKYFDSSFTVTASKHLQDQYIKDIPFLKPVKGKQNFPCLKLMDSEKVDNPRRAMRWNLTCDKGQCQERVSKKGKEVIEICKFKPTIKQVEEKTHDSESCSYYLQKYEALVAPHSLWNYHAFFQIMKFNKKLFEDYLDRK
;
A
#
# COMPACT_ATOMS: atom_id res chain seq x y z
N MET A 1 -24.21 18.98 -10.24
CA MET A 1 -24.03 17.55 -9.89
C MET A 1 -22.84 17.24 -8.97
N GLN A 2 -21.57 17.22 -9.38
CA GLN A 2 -20.47 16.83 -8.44
C GLN A 2 -20.40 17.70 -7.18
N LYS A 3 -20.57 19.02 -7.33
CA LYS A 3 -20.64 19.98 -6.22
C LYS A 3 -21.82 19.71 -5.28
N GLU A 4 -23.00 19.42 -5.83
CA GLU A 4 -24.18 19.07 -5.03
C GLU A 4 -23.94 17.80 -4.21
N ILE A 5 -23.36 16.75 -4.82
CA ILE A 5 -23.03 15.51 -4.13
C ILE A 5 -22.03 15.76 -2.98
N ILE A 6 -20.99 16.57 -3.23
CA ILE A 6 -20.01 16.91 -2.20
C ILE A 6 -20.66 17.71 -1.06
N SER A 7 -21.52 18.68 -1.38
CA SER A 7 -22.27 19.47 -0.38
C SER A 7 -23.16 18.57 0.48
N GLU A 8 -23.86 17.62 -0.13
CA GLU A 8 -24.70 16.68 0.62
C GLU A 8 -23.86 15.77 1.52
N ILE A 9 -22.72 15.28 1.02
CA ILE A 9 -21.78 14.49 1.83
C ILE A 9 -21.30 15.32 3.04
N GLU A 10 -20.92 16.58 2.81
CA GLU A 10 -20.47 17.51 3.86
C GLU A 10 -21.55 17.72 4.93
N ASP A 11 -22.81 17.97 4.53
CA ASP A 11 -23.93 18.16 5.44
C ASP A 11 -24.21 16.90 6.27
N LYS A 12 -24.12 15.71 5.67
CA LYS A 12 -24.27 14.44 6.40
C LYS A 12 -23.12 14.21 7.37
N ILE A 13 -21.88 14.51 6.99
CA ILE A 13 -20.72 14.44 7.90
C ILE A 13 -20.92 15.38 9.10
N LYS A 14 -21.28 16.65 8.86
CA LYS A 14 -21.55 17.64 9.91
C LYS A 14 -22.70 17.24 10.83
N SER A 15 -23.70 16.53 10.29
CA SER A 15 -24.82 15.97 11.05
C SER A 15 -24.47 14.70 11.84
N GLY A 16 -23.20 14.27 11.85
CA GLY A 16 -22.72 13.13 12.64
C GLY A 16 -22.85 11.76 11.97
N TYR A 17 -23.22 11.69 10.69
CA TYR A 17 -23.26 10.42 9.97
C TYR A 17 -21.86 9.87 9.75
N LYS A 18 -21.63 8.64 10.23
CA LYS A 18 -20.34 7.93 10.09
C LYS A 18 -20.25 7.06 8.83
N LYS A 19 -21.38 6.75 8.20
CA LYS A 19 -21.49 5.88 7.04
C LYS A 19 -22.39 6.55 6.02
N ILE A 20 -21.86 6.77 4.83
CA ILE A 20 -22.57 7.39 3.71
C ILE A 20 -22.48 6.45 2.51
N ILE A 21 -23.62 6.10 1.94
CA ILE A 21 -23.71 5.25 0.75
C ILE A 21 -24.12 6.14 -0.42
N LEU A 22 -23.23 6.32 -1.39
CA LEU A 22 -23.48 7.10 -2.59
C LEU A 22 -23.78 6.17 -3.77
N CYS A 23 -25.02 6.22 -4.27
CA CYS A 23 -25.41 5.58 -5.52
C CYS A 23 -25.40 6.62 -6.64
N ALA A 24 -24.43 6.54 -7.54
CA ALA A 24 -24.33 7.43 -8.70
C ALA A 24 -23.97 6.65 -9.98
N PRO A 25 -24.49 7.05 -11.16
CA PRO A 25 -24.17 6.38 -12.42
C PRO A 25 -22.67 6.43 -12.75
N THR A 26 -22.23 5.58 -13.67
CA THR A 26 -20.88 5.65 -14.26
C THR A 26 -20.69 6.99 -14.97
N GLY A 27 -19.44 7.45 -15.10
CA GLY A 27 -19.14 8.75 -15.73
C GLY A 27 -19.31 9.99 -14.85
N VAL A 28 -20.02 9.91 -13.71
CA VAL A 28 -20.21 11.03 -12.76
C VAL A 28 -18.91 11.48 -12.08
N GLY A 29 -17.85 10.68 -12.15
CA GLY A 29 -16.57 10.96 -11.48
C GLY A 29 -16.58 10.56 -10.00
N LYS A 30 -17.24 9.45 -9.64
CA LYS A 30 -17.27 8.91 -8.27
C LYS A 30 -15.87 8.81 -7.63
N SER A 31 -14.86 8.45 -8.42
CA SER A 31 -13.47 8.37 -7.95
C SER A 31 -12.93 9.73 -7.48
N LEU A 32 -13.23 10.80 -8.23
CA LEU A 32 -12.84 12.15 -7.86
C LEU A 32 -13.63 12.65 -6.64
N ILE A 33 -14.93 12.33 -6.55
CA ILE A 33 -15.73 12.66 -5.36
C ILE A 33 -15.12 11.99 -4.11
N GLY A 34 -14.83 10.69 -4.17
CA GLY A 34 -14.20 9.96 -3.07
C GLY A 34 -12.79 10.46 -2.72
N ALA A 35 -12.01 10.87 -3.72
CA ALA A 35 -10.70 11.48 -3.51
C ALA A 35 -10.79 12.87 -2.87
N THR A 36 -11.77 13.68 -3.26
CA THR A 36 -12.02 14.99 -2.64
C THR A 36 -12.40 14.82 -1.18
N VAL A 37 -13.31 13.89 -0.86
CA VAL A 37 -13.67 13.58 0.53
C VAL A 37 -12.45 13.04 1.29
N SER A 38 -11.65 12.17 0.68
CA SER A 38 -10.41 11.67 1.27
C SER A 38 -9.44 12.78 1.65
N LYS A 39 -9.26 13.77 0.77
CA LYS A 39 -8.36 14.91 0.96
C LYS A 39 -8.87 15.93 1.98
N TYR A 40 -10.17 15.94 2.25
CA TYR A 40 -10.78 16.79 3.28
C TYR A 40 -10.39 16.35 4.70
N PHE A 41 -10.18 15.04 4.92
CA PHE A 41 -9.70 14.50 6.19
C PHE A 41 -8.17 14.50 6.26
N ASP A 42 -7.61 14.43 7.48
CA ASP A 42 -6.16 14.39 7.69
C ASP A 42 -5.51 13.10 7.16
N SER A 43 -6.26 11.99 7.17
CA SER A 43 -5.79 10.72 6.62
C SER A 43 -6.93 9.89 6.03
N SER A 44 -6.61 9.01 5.08
CA SER A 44 -7.60 8.12 4.50
C SER A 44 -7.03 6.82 3.92
N PHE A 45 -7.88 5.79 3.91
CA PHE A 45 -7.68 4.55 3.19
C PHE A 45 -8.71 4.45 2.07
N THR A 46 -8.29 4.68 0.84
CA THR A 46 -9.12 4.39 -0.34
C THR A 46 -8.94 2.93 -0.72
N VAL A 47 -10.04 2.18 -0.84
CA VAL A 47 -9.99 0.74 -1.14
C VAL A 47 -10.77 0.45 -2.42
N THR A 48 -10.13 -0.22 -3.38
CA THR A 48 -10.73 -0.57 -4.67
C THR A 48 -10.85 -2.08 -4.86
N ALA A 49 -11.75 -2.48 -5.75
CA ALA A 49 -12.02 -3.90 -6.02
C ALA A 49 -10.98 -4.58 -6.92
N SER A 50 -10.33 -3.82 -7.81
CA SER A 50 -9.47 -4.40 -8.84
C SER A 50 -8.18 -3.59 -9.04
N LYS A 51 -7.14 -4.27 -9.54
CA LYS A 51 -5.86 -3.64 -9.90
C LYS A 51 -6.03 -2.57 -10.98
N HIS A 52 -6.90 -2.83 -11.96
CA HIS A 52 -7.18 -1.87 -13.03
C HIS A 52 -7.76 -0.56 -12.50
N LEU A 53 -8.72 -0.63 -11.57
CA LEU A 53 -9.25 0.57 -10.90
C LEU A 53 -8.16 1.24 -10.06
N GLN A 54 -7.31 0.46 -9.38
CA GLN A 54 -6.17 1.01 -8.66
C GLN A 54 -5.25 1.81 -9.59
N ASP A 55 -4.92 1.28 -10.77
CA ASP A 55 -4.07 1.96 -11.75
C ASP A 55 -4.70 3.25 -12.29
N GLN A 56 -6.03 3.26 -12.49
CA GLN A 56 -6.78 4.47 -12.84
C GLN A 56 -6.65 5.55 -11.75
N TYR A 57 -6.85 5.18 -10.48
CA TYR A 57 -6.68 6.12 -9.36
C TYR A 57 -5.25 6.65 -9.27
N ILE A 58 -4.23 5.81 -9.44
CA ILE A 58 -2.82 6.25 -9.39
C ILE A 58 -2.54 7.29 -10.46
N LYS A 59 -3.08 7.11 -11.66
CA LYS A 59 -2.91 8.05 -12.78
C LYS A 59 -3.60 9.38 -12.52
N ASP A 60 -4.84 9.34 -12.04
CA ASP A 60 -5.69 10.53 -11.95
C ASP A 60 -5.55 11.27 -10.60
N ILE A 61 -5.06 10.58 -9.56
CA ILE A 61 -5.05 11.04 -8.16
C ILE A 61 -3.68 10.72 -7.51
N PRO A 62 -2.60 11.43 -7.90
CA PRO A 62 -1.21 11.08 -7.54
C PRO A 62 -0.85 11.24 -6.06
N PHE A 63 -1.71 11.93 -5.28
CA PHE A 63 -1.50 12.06 -3.83
C PHE A 63 -1.81 10.75 -3.07
N LEU A 64 -2.59 9.84 -3.67
CA LEU A 64 -2.87 8.54 -3.09
C LEU A 64 -1.69 7.59 -3.30
N LYS A 65 -1.04 7.16 -2.22
CA LYS A 65 0.07 6.21 -2.31
C LYS A 65 -0.44 4.77 -2.42
N PRO A 66 -0.16 4.06 -3.52
CA PRO A 66 -0.74 2.75 -3.76
C PRO A 66 -0.03 1.64 -2.98
N VAL A 67 -0.78 0.58 -2.68
CA VAL A 67 -0.22 -0.70 -2.20
C VAL A 67 -0.56 -1.82 -3.16
N LYS A 68 0.47 -2.38 -3.79
CA LYS A 68 0.36 -3.56 -4.64
C LYS A 68 0.87 -4.81 -3.92
N GLY A 69 0.37 -5.97 -4.32
CA GLY A 69 0.79 -7.26 -3.78
C GLY A 69 2.21 -7.63 -4.21
N LYS A 70 2.87 -8.51 -3.44
CA LYS A 70 4.26 -8.95 -3.65
C LYS A 70 4.56 -9.50 -5.06
N GLN A 71 3.60 -10.19 -5.66
CA GLN A 71 3.71 -10.74 -7.02
C GLN A 71 3.92 -9.69 -8.13
N ASN A 72 3.72 -8.41 -7.83
CA ASN A 72 3.92 -7.32 -8.80
C ASN A 72 5.34 -6.72 -8.71
N PHE A 73 6.21 -7.30 -7.89
CA PHE A 73 7.57 -6.80 -7.65
C PHE A 73 8.60 -7.91 -7.81
N PRO A 74 9.71 -7.66 -8.50
CA PRO A 74 10.83 -8.57 -8.54
C PRO A 74 11.44 -8.70 -7.14
N CYS A 75 11.94 -9.88 -6.79
CA CYS A 75 12.61 -10.10 -5.52
C CYS A 75 14.12 -9.96 -5.68
N LEU A 76 14.71 -8.91 -5.10
CA LEU A 76 16.15 -8.67 -5.14
C LEU A 76 16.96 -9.85 -4.55
N LYS A 77 16.43 -10.53 -3.51
CA LYS A 77 17.06 -11.73 -2.93
C LYS A 77 17.13 -12.90 -3.93
N LEU A 78 16.06 -13.15 -4.67
CA LEU A 78 16.02 -14.21 -5.67
C LEU A 78 16.82 -13.84 -6.92
N MET A 79 16.81 -12.55 -7.28
CA MET A 79 17.64 -12.02 -8.37
C MET A 79 19.13 -12.20 -8.07
N ASP A 80 19.57 -11.89 -6.85
CA ASP A 80 20.95 -12.07 -6.37
C ASP A 80 21.34 -13.57 -6.40
N SER A 81 20.46 -14.47 -5.94
CA SER A 81 20.74 -15.92 -5.95
C SER A 81 20.82 -16.51 -7.36
N GLU A 82 19.91 -16.10 -8.25
CA GLU A 82 19.86 -16.58 -9.64
C GLU A 82 20.77 -15.80 -10.59
N LYS A 83 21.53 -14.82 -10.08
CA LYS A 83 22.40 -13.92 -10.85
C LYS A 83 21.66 -13.23 -12.00
N VAL A 84 20.44 -12.75 -11.74
CA VAL A 84 19.60 -12.01 -12.68
C VAL A 84 19.61 -10.54 -12.32
N ASP A 85 20.15 -9.71 -13.19
CA ASP A 85 20.23 -8.25 -13.02
C ASP A 85 18.98 -7.51 -13.52
N ASN A 86 18.27 -8.06 -14.51
CA ASN A 86 17.17 -7.40 -15.18
C ASN A 86 15.80 -7.66 -14.48
N PRO A 87 15.14 -6.63 -13.92
CA PRO A 87 13.83 -6.77 -13.27
C PRO A 87 12.74 -7.38 -14.15
N ARG A 88 12.70 -7.02 -15.44
CA ARG A 88 11.68 -7.56 -16.38
C ARG A 88 11.92 -9.04 -16.68
N ARG A 89 13.18 -9.48 -16.66
CA ARG A 89 13.53 -10.90 -16.79
C ARG A 89 13.15 -11.66 -15.52
N ALA A 90 13.48 -11.10 -14.35
CA ALA A 90 13.08 -11.66 -13.06
C ALA A 90 11.57 -11.88 -12.96
N MET A 91 10.77 -10.88 -13.36
CA MET A 91 9.30 -11.01 -13.40
C MET A 91 8.83 -12.11 -14.36
N ARG A 92 9.44 -12.24 -15.55
CA ARG A 92 9.11 -13.31 -16.51
C ARG A 92 9.46 -14.71 -16.00
N TRP A 93 10.50 -14.81 -15.18
CA TRP A 93 10.94 -16.05 -14.54
C TRP A 93 10.26 -16.30 -13.19
N ASN A 94 9.25 -15.49 -12.83
CA ASN A 94 8.52 -15.62 -11.58
C ASN A 94 9.40 -15.48 -10.32
N LEU A 95 10.51 -14.73 -10.42
CA LEU A 95 11.40 -14.37 -9.31
C LEU A 95 10.83 -13.16 -8.56
N THR A 96 9.63 -13.33 -8.01
CA THR A 96 8.83 -12.27 -7.42
C THR A 96 8.85 -12.29 -5.90
N CYS A 97 8.51 -11.16 -5.26
CA CYS A 97 8.58 -11.04 -3.81
C CYS A 97 7.65 -11.99 -3.04
N ASP A 98 6.62 -12.58 -3.68
CA ASP A 98 5.77 -13.60 -3.06
C ASP A 98 6.46 -14.95 -2.92
N LYS A 99 7.49 -15.21 -3.73
CA LYS A 99 8.36 -16.40 -3.64
C LYS A 99 9.53 -16.20 -2.69
N GLY A 100 9.92 -14.95 -2.43
CA GLY A 100 11.03 -14.61 -1.56
C GLY A 100 10.71 -14.71 -0.07
N GLN A 101 11.61 -15.31 0.70
CA GLN A 101 11.57 -15.30 2.16
C GLN A 101 12.35 -14.11 2.72
N CYS A 102 11.67 -13.26 3.49
CA CYS A 102 12.25 -12.03 4.06
C CYS A 102 12.67 -12.16 5.53
N GLN A 103 12.26 -13.23 6.19
CA GLN A 103 12.57 -13.55 7.58
C GLN A 103 12.77 -15.05 7.65
N GLU A 104 13.95 -15.47 8.10
CA GLU A 104 14.35 -16.86 8.20
C GLU A 104 14.87 -17.13 9.61
N ARG A 105 14.57 -18.31 10.16
CA ARG A 105 15.14 -18.75 11.43
C ARG A 105 16.40 -19.55 11.13
N VAL A 106 17.54 -19.08 11.62
CA VAL A 106 18.85 -19.72 11.44
C VAL A 106 19.46 -20.03 12.79
N SER A 107 20.00 -21.23 12.94
CA SER A 107 20.75 -21.61 14.12
C SER A 107 22.20 -21.14 13.95
N LYS A 108 22.59 -20.10 14.69
CA LYS A 108 23.98 -19.63 14.75
C LYS A 108 24.53 -19.96 16.15
N LYS A 109 25.56 -20.81 16.21
CA LYS A 109 26.23 -21.23 17.46
C LYS A 109 25.24 -21.82 18.50
N GLY A 110 24.28 -22.63 18.05
CA GLY A 110 23.29 -23.29 18.92
C GLY A 110 22.17 -22.39 19.46
N LYS A 111 22.10 -21.12 19.03
CA LYS A 111 20.99 -20.21 19.33
C LYS A 111 20.19 -19.93 18.05
N GLU A 112 18.86 -20.00 18.15
CA GLU A 112 17.98 -19.58 17.06
C GLU A 112 18.00 -18.06 16.94
N VAL A 113 18.40 -17.56 15.77
CA VAL A 113 18.42 -16.14 15.42
C VAL A 113 17.52 -15.93 14.21
N ILE A 114 16.73 -14.85 14.23
CA ILE A 114 15.93 -14.44 13.08
C ILE A 114 16.79 -13.56 12.18
N GLU A 115 17.06 -14.02 10.96
CA GLU A 115 17.76 -13.26 9.94
C GLU A 115 16.75 -12.57 9.02
N ILE A 116 16.91 -11.26 8.85
CA ILE A 116 16.05 -10.42 8.01
C ILE A 116 16.76 -10.18 6.69
N CYS A 117 16.01 -10.21 5.59
CA CYS A 117 16.53 -9.91 4.25
C CYS A 117 17.24 -8.55 4.20
N LYS A 118 18.49 -8.53 3.72
CA LYS A 118 19.33 -7.32 3.57
C LYS A 118 18.67 -6.20 2.75
N PHE A 119 17.85 -6.57 1.76
CA PHE A 119 17.16 -5.62 0.89
C PHE A 119 15.88 -5.04 1.52
N LYS A 120 15.41 -5.54 2.66
CA LYS A 120 14.17 -5.06 3.27
C LYS A 120 14.48 -3.81 4.12
N PRO A 121 14.04 -2.61 3.71
CA PRO A 121 14.17 -1.43 4.56
C PRO A 121 13.28 -1.56 5.79
N THR A 122 13.59 -0.80 6.83
CA THR A 122 12.67 -0.55 7.94
C THR A 122 11.67 0.56 7.58
N ILE A 123 10.51 0.59 8.23
CA ILE A 123 9.53 1.65 7.98
C ILE A 123 10.08 3.04 8.36
N LYS A 124 10.88 3.14 9.43
CA LYS A 124 11.56 4.37 9.84
C LYS A 124 12.50 4.91 8.75
N GLN A 125 13.27 4.04 8.09
CA GLN A 125 14.13 4.45 6.97
C GLN A 125 13.34 5.02 5.78
N VAL A 126 12.12 4.53 5.57
CA VAL A 126 11.24 5.06 4.52
C VAL A 126 10.62 6.39 4.94
N GLU A 127 10.19 6.50 6.20
CA GLU A 127 9.65 7.72 6.81
C GLU A 127 10.66 8.87 6.81
N GLU A 128 11.90 8.60 7.21
CA GLU A 128 13.02 9.56 7.25
C GLU A 128 13.70 9.75 5.89
N LYS A 129 13.31 8.98 4.86
CA LYS A 129 13.93 8.97 3.52
C LYS A 129 15.43 8.67 3.52
N THR A 130 15.87 7.78 4.41
CA THR A 130 17.27 7.33 4.59
C THR A 130 17.52 5.91 4.05
N HIS A 131 16.59 5.37 3.27
CA HIS A 131 16.72 4.03 2.68
C HIS A 131 17.73 4.00 1.52
N ASP A 132 18.36 2.84 1.31
CA ASP A 132 19.30 2.65 0.20
C ASP A 132 18.58 2.62 -1.15
N SER A 133 19.26 3.06 -2.20
CA SER A 133 18.89 2.85 -3.60
C SER A 133 18.61 1.38 -3.97
N GLU A 134 19.27 0.43 -3.32
CA GLU A 134 19.07 -1.02 -3.50
C GLU A 134 17.97 -1.60 -2.60
N SER A 135 17.14 -0.76 -2.00
CA SER A 135 16.03 -1.21 -1.16
C SER A 135 14.94 -1.92 -1.97
N CYS A 136 14.33 -2.93 -1.38
CA CYS A 136 13.28 -3.74 -1.98
C CYS A 136 12.05 -2.87 -2.34
N SER A 137 11.78 -2.75 -3.63
CA SER A 137 10.71 -1.89 -4.17
C SER A 137 9.31 -2.24 -3.64
N TYR A 138 9.05 -3.50 -3.30
CA TYR A 138 7.80 -3.90 -2.65
C TYR A 138 7.62 -3.25 -1.28
N TYR A 139 8.65 -3.35 -0.43
CA TYR A 139 8.58 -2.79 0.92
C TYR A 139 8.65 -1.27 0.91
N LEU A 140 9.41 -0.67 -0.02
CA LEU A 140 9.39 0.78 -0.24
C LEU A 140 7.97 1.26 -0.51
N GLN A 141 7.29 0.74 -1.55
CA GLN A 141 5.92 1.17 -1.85
C GLN A 141 4.96 0.91 -0.68
N LYS A 142 5.06 -0.26 -0.03
CA LYS A 142 4.20 -0.59 1.11
C LYS A 142 4.38 0.40 2.27
N TYR A 143 5.63 0.72 2.61
CA TYR A 143 5.94 1.61 3.73
C TYR A 143 5.67 3.07 3.37
N GLU A 144 5.92 3.50 2.14
CA GLU A 144 5.50 4.83 1.66
C GLU A 144 3.99 5.01 1.79
N ALA A 145 3.19 4.00 1.43
CA ALA A 145 1.75 4.06 1.58
C ALA A 145 1.29 3.99 3.04
N LEU A 146 2.00 3.27 3.90
CA LEU A 146 1.72 3.24 5.33
C LEU A 146 2.07 4.56 6.01
N VAL A 147 3.14 5.23 5.58
CA VAL A 147 3.58 6.52 6.14
C VAL A 147 2.76 7.67 5.54
N ALA A 148 2.32 7.59 4.29
CA ALA A 148 1.58 8.67 3.64
C ALA A 148 0.19 8.88 4.23
N PRO A 149 -0.28 10.14 4.38
CA PRO A 149 -1.61 10.45 4.92
C PRO A 149 -2.76 9.75 4.19
N HIS A 150 -2.65 9.66 2.86
CA HIS A 150 -3.65 9.04 2.02
C HIS A 150 -3.06 7.90 1.20
N SER A 151 -3.72 6.75 1.28
CA SER A 151 -3.24 5.52 0.66
C SER A 151 -4.33 4.79 -0.10
N LEU A 152 -3.92 4.04 -1.12
CA LEU A 152 -4.80 3.37 -2.06
C LEU A 152 -4.51 1.87 -2.07
N TRP A 153 -5.50 1.09 -1.66
CA TRP A 153 -5.40 -0.35 -1.48
C TRP A 153 -6.37 -1.08 -2.37
N ASN A 154 -6.12 -2.37 -2.60
CA ASN A 154 -7.20 -3.28 -2.98
C ASN A 154 -7.75 -3.98 -1.73
N TYR A 155 -8.98 -4.50 -1.81
CA TYR A 155 -9.63 -5.18 -0.67
C TYR A 155 -8.76 -6.26 -0.04
N HIS A 156 -8.11 -7.09 -0.86
CA HIS A 156 -7.28 -8.19 -0.37
C HIS A 156 -6.12 -7.69 0.50
N ALA A 157 -5.36 -6.70 0.02
CA ALA A 157 -4.24 -6.12 0.76
C ALA A 157 -4.71 -5.41 2.05
N PHE A 158 -5.80 -4.64 1.97
CA PHE A 158 -6.35 -3.92 3.10
C PHE A 158 -6.85 -4.86 4.21
N PHE A 159 -7.67 -5.86 3.86
CA PHE A 159 -8.17 -6.78 4.89
C PHE A 159 -7.09 -7.69 5.46
N GLN A 160 -6.08 -8.08 4.66
CA GLN A 160 -4.95 -8.84 5.19
C GLN A 160 -4.15 -8.04 6.22
N ILE A 161 -3.83 -6.77 5.93
CA ILE A 161 -3.07 -5.95 6.87
C ILE A 161 -3.88 -5.67 8.14
N MET A 162 -5.17 -5.36 8.02
CA MET A 162 -6.06 -5.11 9.16
C MET A 162 -6.28 -6.36 10.02
N LYS A 163 -6.29 -7.56 9.43
CA LYS A 163 -6.50 -8.80 10.18
C LYS A 163 -5.23 -9.30 10.86
N PHE A 164 -4.10 -9.30 10.16
CA PHE A 164 -2.89 -10.02 10.61
C PHE A 164 -1.75 -9.10 11.05
N ASN A 165 -1.76 -7.84 10.63
CA ASN A 165 -0.65 -6.92 10.89
C ASN A 165 -1.08 -5.62 11.56
N LYS A 166 -2.34 -5.51 12.02
CA LYS A 166 -2.84 -4.30 12.67
C LYS A 166 -1.95 -3.87 13.84
N LYS A 167 -1.65 -4.78 14.77
CA LYS A 167 -0.76 -4.52 15.91
C LYS A 167 0.66 -4.11 15.52
N LEU A 168 1.16 -4.60 14.38
CA LEU A 168 2.52 -4.29 13.93
C LEU A 168 2.61 -2.87 13.34
N PHE A 169 1.51 -2.35 12.81
CA PHE A 169 1.44 -1.06 12.13
C PHE A 169 0.41 -0.14 12.77
N GLU A 170 0.17 -0.26 14.08
CA GLU A 170 -0.89 0.46 14.79
C GLU A 170 -0.73 1.97 14.65
N ASP A 171 0.49 2.47 14.86
CA ASP A 171 0.85 3.89 14.69
C ASP A 171 0.58 4.44 13.28
N TYR A 172 0.52 3.55 12.28
CA TYR A 172 0.33 3.90 10.88
C TYR A 172 -1.11 3.65 10.38
N LEU A 173 -1.89 2.80 11.08
CA LEU A 173 -3.24 2.40 10.68
C LEU A 173 -4.33 3.08 11.50
N ASP A 174 -4.10 3.30 12.80
CA ASP A 174 -5.06 3.91 13.72
C ASP A 174 -4.76 5.41 13.90
N ARG A 175 -4.61 6.11 12.76
CA ARG A 175 -4.39 7.56 12.72
C ARG A 175 -5.69 8.27 13.10
N LYS A 176 -5.61 9.11 14.13
CA LYS A 176 -6.72 9.96 14.57
C LYS A 176 -6.93 11.14 13.64
#